data_AF-A0A2G6NVL6-F1
#
_entry.id   AF-A0A2G6NVL6-F1
#
_cell.length_a   1.000
_cell.length_b   1.000
_cell.length_c   1.000
_cell.angle_alpha   90.00
_cell.angle_beta   90.00
_cell.angle_gamma   90.00
#
_symmetry.space_group_name_H-M   'P 1'
#
loop_
_entity.id
_entity.type
_entity.pdbx_description
1 polymer ?
#
loop_
_entity_poly.entity_id
_entity_poly.type
_entity_poly.pdbx_seq_one_letter_code
_entity_poly.pdbx_strand_id
1 'polypeptide(L)'
;MAITPQQTLFAITEAHPETIAVFVAQGYENMGDADKRRTQGKMVTLAQAVQARGKDLASFTALLENAVREAGATPDLTLAEDADESQVFPSEGDIRVAGLLPCPVRIPLLEAFDKVVAEV
;
A
#
# COMPACT_ATOMS: atom_id res chain seq x y z
N MET A 1 -11.53 8.53 5.52
CA MET A 1 -12.48 8.82 4.42
C MET A 1 -12.36 7.68 3.42
N ALA A 2 -13.46 7.12 2.91
CA ALA A 2 -13.38 5.96 2.00
C ALA A 2 -13.09 6.41 0.56
N ILE A 3 -12.29 5.63 -0.16
CA ILE A 3 -12.01 5.88 -1.58
C ILE A 3 -13.18 5.30 -2.38
N THR A 4 -13.83 6.14 -3.20
CA THR A 4 -14.99 5.72 -4.00
C THR A 4 -14.66 5.68 -5.50
N PRO A 5 -15.25 4.74 -6.27
CA PRO A 5 -14.94 4.59 -7.69
C PRO A 5 -15.25 5.81 -8.57
N GLN A 6 -16.15 6.68 -8.11
CA GLN A 6 -16.57 7.90 -8.83
C GLN A 6 -15.60 9.07 -8.62
N GLN A 7 -14.70 8.99 -7.65
CA GLN A 7 -13.68 10.01 -7.45
C GLN A 7 -12.71 10.04 -8.63
N THR A 8 -12.30 11.25 -8.99
CA THR A 8 -11.24 11.46 -9.98
C THR A 8 -9.90 11.04 -9.38
N LEU A 9 -8.98 10.59 -10.23
CA LEU A 9 -7.64 10.24 -9.75
C LEU A 9 -6.98 11.43 -9.06
N PHE A 10 -7.20 12.64 -9.58
CA PHE A 10 -6.73 13.88 -8.96
C PHE A 10 -7.28 14.06 -7.54
N ALA A 11 -8.60 13.93 -7.34
CA ALA A 11 -9.21 14.09 -6.02
C ALA A 11 -8.68 13.07 -5.00
N ILE A 12 -8.46 11.83 -5.43
CA ILE A 12 -7.88 10.78 -4.57
C ILE A 12 -6.46 11.16 -4.17
N THR A 13 -5.62 11.54 -5.14
CA THR A 13 -4.21 11.87 -4.86
C THR A 13 -4.01 13.17 -4.09
N GLU A 14 -4.95 14.11 -4.14
CA GLU A 14 -4.92 15.33 -3.34
C GLU A 14 -5.35 15.06 -1.89
N ALA A 15 -6.32 14.17 -1.68
CA ALA A 15 -6.74 13.74 -0.35
C ALA A 15 -5.73 12.78 0.30
N HIS A 16 -5.07 11.96 -0.52
CA HIS A 16 -4.20 10.85 -0.12
C HIS A 16 -2.93 10.81 -1.00
N PRO A 17 -1.94 11.69 -0.76
CA PRO A 17 -0.72 11.73 -1.57
C PRO A 17 0.08 10.41 -1.56
N GLU A 18 -0.04 9.61 -0.50
CA GLU A 18 0.52 8.26 -0.38
C GLU A 18 0.07 7.31 -1.50
N THR A 19 -1.13 7.53 -2.05
CA THR A 19 -1.66 6.71 -3.15
C THR A 19 -0.94 6.93 -4.48
N ILE A 20 -0.17 8.02 -4.63
CA ILE A 20 0.58 8.30 -5.86
C ILE A 20 1.57 7.17 -6.17
N ALA A 21 2.26 6.66 -5.16
CA ALA A 21 3.21 5.55 -5.32
C ALA A 21 2.51 4.28 -5.81
N VAL A 22 1.31 4.00 -5.28
CA VAL A 22 0.46 2.89 -5.73
C VAL A 22 0.08 3.06 -7.20
N PHE A 23 -0.41 4.25 -7.59
CA PHE A 23 -0.79 4.51 -8.98
C PHE A 23 0.38 4.28 -9.94
N VAL A 24 1.57 4.80 -9.61
CA VAL A 24 2.77 4.60 -10.43
C VAL A 24 3.16 3.12 -10.52
N ALA A 25 3.22 2.41 -9.38
CA ALA A 25 3.52 0.97 -9.34
C ALA A 25 2.53 0.13 -10.15
N GLN A 26 1.30 0.61 -10.29
CA GLN A 26 0.23 -0.07 -11.01
C GLN A 26 0.12 0.33 -12.49
N GLY A 27 1.09 1.09 -13.01
CA GLY A 27 1.20 1.46 -14.42
C GLY A 27 0.53 2.79 -14.79
N TYR A 28 0.21 3.63 -13.81
CA TYR A 28 -0.26 5.00 -14.03
C TYR A 28 0.89 6.00 -13.82
N GLU A 29 1.97 5.86 -14.59
CA GLU A 29 3.19 6.70 -14.49
C GLU A 29 2.89 8.20 -14.55
N ASN A 30 1.91 8.60 -15.36
CA ASN A 30 1.46 9.99 -15.46
C ASN A 30 0.94 10.58 -14.13
N MET A 31 0.60 9.75 -13.15
CA MET A 31 0.21 10.21 -11.82
C MET A 31 1.41 10.62 -10.95
N GLY A 32 2.64 10.21 -11.29
CA GLY A 32 3.86 10.63 -10.60
C GLY A 32 4.20 12.10 -10.87
N ASP A 33 3.84 12.61 -12.04
CA ASP A 33 4.06 14.00 -12.47
C ASP A 33 2.90 14.89 -12.03
N ALA A 34 3.20 15.99 -11.33
CA ALA A 34 2.18 16.87 -10.77
C ALA A 34 1.33 17.59 -11.82
N ASP A 35 1.92 18.00 -12.93
CA ASP A 35 1.22 18.70 -14.01
C ASP A 35 0.30 17.74 -14.78
N LYS A 36 0.78 16.52 -15.02
CA LYS A 36 -0.02 15.46 -15.64
C LYS A 36 -1.14 14.98 -14.72
N ARG A 37 -0.89 14.85 -13.41
CA ARG A 37 -1.92 14.51 -12.42
C ARG A 37 -3.01 15.57 -12.34
N ARG A 38 -2.64 16.86 -12.42
CA ARG A 38 -3.59 17.99 -12.43
C ARG A 38 -4.45 18.04 -13.68
N THR A 39 -3.90 17.66 -14.83
CA THR A 39 -4.60 17.72 -16.13
C THR A 39 -5.34 16.42 -16.43
N GLN A 40 -4.64 15.29 -16.49
CA GLN A 40 -5.20 13.98 -16.81
C GLN A 40 -6.01 13.39 -15.65
N GLY A 41 -5.51 13.54 -14.42
CA GLY A 41 -6.16 12.97 -13.24
C GLY A 41 -7.52 13.58 -12.93
N LYS A 42 -7.82 14.81 -13.41
CA LYS A 42 -9.14 15.44 -13.27
C LYS A 42 -10.17 14.92 -14.26
N MET A 43 -9.72 14.36 -15.39
CA MET A 43 -10.60 13.91 -16.48
C MET A 43 -11.03 12.45 -16.33
N VAL A 44 -10.35 11.68 -15.47
CA VAL A 44 -10.54 10.22 -15.37
C VAL A 44 -10.92 9.85 -13.94
N THR A 45 -12.00 9.07 -13.79
CA THR A 45 -12.39 8.48 -12.51
C THR A 45 -11.63 7.20 -12.23
N LEU A 46 -11.58 6.79 -10.96
CA LEU A 46 -10.97 5.53 -10.55
C LEU A 46 -11.56 4.34 -11.32
N ALA A 47 -12.88 4.26 -11.44
CA ALA A 47 -13.56 3.21 -12.18
C ALA A 47 -13.11 3.16 -13.65
N GLN A 48 -13.08 4.31 -14.34
CA GLN A 48 -12.70 4.39 -15.75
C GLN A 48 -11.25 3.98 -15.98
N ALA A 49 -10.33 4.46 -15.13
CA ALA A 49 -8.92 4.11 -15.21
C ALA A 49 -8.69 2.60 -15.04
N VAL A 50 -9.33 2.01 -14.03
CA VAL A 50 -9.19 0.59 -13.69
C VAL A 50 -9.80 -0.30 -14.78
N GLN A 51 -11.00 0.05 -15.27
CA GLN A 51 -11.66 -0.66 -16.37
C GLN A 51 -10.86 -0.60 -17.67
N ALA A 52 -10.28 0.56 -18.00
CA ALA A 52 -9.46 0.74 -19.21
C ALA A 52 -8.21 -0.17 -19.23
N ARG A 53 -7.72 -0.58 -18.06
CA ARG A 53 -6.59 -1.53 -17.92
C ARG A 53 -7.02 -2.97 -17.65
N GLY A 54 -8.32 -3.27 -17.69
CA GLY A 54 -8.85 -4.62 -17.44
C GLY A 54 -8.56 -5.15 -16.04
N LYS A 55 -8.39 -4.26 -15.07
CA LYS A 55 -8.12 -4.62 -13.67
C LYS A 55 -9.42 -4.69 -12.87
N ASP A 56 -9.40 -5.43 -11.77
CA ASP A 56 -10.53 -5.50 -10.85
C ASP A 56 -10.60 -4.24 -9.97
N LEU A 57 -11.77 -3.59 -9.99
CA LEU A 57 -12.02 -2.34 -9.27
C LEU A 57 -11.98 -2.53 -7.76
N ALA A 58 -12.51 -3.63 -7.24
CA ALA A 58 -12.53 -3.90 -5.81
C ALA A 58 -11.10 -4.11 -5.28
N SER A 59 -10.33 -4.97 -5.94
CA SER A 59 -8.93 -5.25 -5.61
C SER A 59 -8.07 -4.00 -5.65
N PHE A 60 -8.26 -3.16 -6.67
CA PHE A 60 -7.50 -1.92 -6.80
C PHE A 60 -7.87 -0.89 -5.73
N THR A 61 -9.15 -0.78 -5.39
CA THR A 61 -9.62 0.12 -4.33
C THR A 61 -9.07 -0.31 -2.97
N ALA A 62 -9.11 -1.61 -2.66
CA ALA A 62 -8.54 -2.16 -1.43
C ALA A 62 -7.04 -1.87 -1.32
N LEU A 63 -6.31 -1.93 -2.44
CA LEU A 63 -4.87 -1.64 -2.47
C LEU A 63 -4.60 -0.16 -2.15
N LEU A 64 -5.41 0.76 -2.67
CA LEU A 64 -5.31 2.19 -2.32
C LEU A 64 -5.66 2.43 -0.84
N GLU A 65 -6.73 1.81 -0.34
CA GLU A 65 -7.14 1.94 1.06
C GLU A 65 -6.09 1.39 2.03
N ASN A 66 -5.39 0.31 1.66
CA ASN A 66 -4.27 -0.20 2.44
C ASN A 66 -3.12 0.81 2.50
N ALA A 67 -2.76 1.46 1.38
CA ALA A 67 -1.73 2.50 1.39
C ALA A 67 -2.12 3.70 2.26
N VAL A 68 -3.39 4.12 2.24
CA VAL A 68 -3.92 5.15 3.14
C VAL A 68 -3.83 4.71 4.60
N ARG A 69 -4.16 3.45 4.90
CA ARG A 69 -4.09 2.91 6.27
C ARG A 69 -2.65 2.87 6.76
N GLU A 70 -1.71 2.42 5.93
CA GLU A 70 -0.28 2.37 6.24
C GLU A 70 0.33 3.77 6.43
N ALA A 71 -0.13 4.77 5.66
CA ALA A 71 0.31 6.16 5.83
C ALA A 71 -0.31 6.83 7.07
N GLY A 72 -1.59 6.58 7.35
CA GLY A 72 -2.27 7.07 8.55
C GLY A 72 -1.82 6.39 9.85
N ALA A 73 -1.25 5.19 9.73
CA ALA A 73 -0.60 4.45 10.80
C ALA A 73 0.73 5.05 11.28
N THR A 74 1.30 5.99 10.52
CA THR A 74 2.51 6.72 10.90
C THR A 74 2.13 8.16 11.26
N PRO A 75 1.84 8.41 12.55
CA PRO A 75 2.96 8.61 13.46
C PRO A 75 2.88 7.85 14.79
N ASP A 76 2.03 6.82 14.94
CA ASP A 76 1.86 6.19 16.27
C ASP A 76 1.45 4.70 16.30
N LEU A 77 1.75 3.89 15.28
CA LEU A 77 1.65 2.41 15.39
C LEU A 77 2.88 1.74 16.02
N THR A 78 3.75 2.51 16.66
CA THR A 78 4.63 1.98 17.71
C THR A 78 3.93 1.88 19.08
N LEU A 79 2.73 2.46 19.25
CA LEU A 79 2.07 2.60 20.57
C LEU A 79 0.51 2.59 20.51
N ALA A 80 -0.11 1.67 19.79
CA ALA A 80 -1.53 1.38 20.00
C ALA A 80 -1.80 -0.13 19.96
N GLU A 81 -1.63 -0.70 21.15
CA GLU A 81 -2.28 -1.91 21.66
C GLU A 81 -3.79 -1.85 21.28
N ASP A 82 -4.38 -2.99 20.86
CA ASP A 82 -5.82 -3.22 20.57
C ASP A 82 -6.20 -3.62 19.14
N ALA A 83 -5.27 -4.15 18.34
CA ALA A 83 -5.62 -5.11 17.30
C ALA A 83 -5.12 -6.48 17.73
N ASP A 84 -6.00 -7.27 18.35
CA ASP A 84 -5.91 -8.71 18.64
C ASP A 84 -4.57 -9.33 18.18
N GLU A 85 -3.54 -9.17 19.03
CA GLU A 85 -2.15 -9.54 18.72
C GLU A 85 -1.98 -11.06 18.52
N SER A 86 -3.02 -11.84 18.85
CA SER A 86 -3.01 -13.31 18.89
C SER A 86 -2.89 -13.99 17.53
N GLN A 87 -3.09 -13.28 16.41
CA GLN A 87 -3.12 -13.90 15.07
C GLN A 87 -1.92 -13.57 14.18
N VAL A 88 -1.07 -12.62 14.57
CA VAL A 88 0.08 -12.20 13.74
C VAL A 88 1.43 -12.54 14.39
N PHE A 89 1.49 -12.59 15.73
CA PHE A 89 2.74 -12.80 16.45
C PHE A 89 2.57 -13.87 17.55
N PRO A 90 3.38 -14.94 17.57
CA PRO A 90 3.43 -15.86 18.71
C PRO A 90 3.86 -15.08 19.96
N SER A 91 3.18 -15.31 21.09
CA SER A 91 3.37 -14.55 22.33
C SER A 91 4.69 -14.83 23.09
N GLU A 92 5.58 -15.67 22.54
CA GLU A 92 6.85 -16.02 23.18
C GLU A 92 8.02 -15.80 22.22
N GLY A 93 8.85 -14.80 22.53
CA GLY A 93 10.08 -14.46 21.81
C GLY A 93 10.62 -13.08 22.23
N ASP A 94 11.80 -13.06 22.84
CA ASP A 94 12.34 -11.91 23.61
C ASP A 94 13.01 -10.81 22.77
N ILE A 95 13.03 -10.95 21.44
CA ILE A 95 13.75 -10.03 20.55
C ILE A 95 12.86 -9.65 19.35
N ARG A 96 12.49 -8.37 19.31
CA ARG A 96 11.69 -7.76 18.24
C ARG A 96 12.60 -6.88 17.37
N VAL A 97 12.74 -7.20 16.09
CA VAL A 97 13.51 -6.40 15.11
C VAL A 97 12.58 -5.96 13.99
N ALA A 98 12.42 -4.66 13.79
CA ALA A 98 11.60 -4.08 12.73
C ALA A 98 12.44 -3.14 11.84
N GLY A 99 12.29 -3.26 10.53
CA GLY A 99 12.98 -2.43 9.54
C GLY A 99 12.34 -2.55 8.15
N LEU A 100 12.41 -1.49 7.34
CA LEU A 100 11.87 -1.48 5.97
C LEU A 100 12.84 -2.22 5.03
N LEU A 101 12.42 -3.37 4.52
CA LEU A 101 13.20 -4.15 3.56
C LEU A 101 12.83 -3.81 2.11
N PRO A 102 13.78 -3.31 1.29
CA PRO A 102 13.53 -3.13 -0.14
C PRO A 102 13.32 -4.50 -0.81
N CYS A 103 12.37 -4.56 -1.75
CA CYS A 103 11.98 -5.78 -2.47
C CYS A 103 13.13 -6.68 -2.97
N PRO A 104 14.25 -6.17 -3.55
CA PRO A 104 15.36 -7.02 -3.99
C PRO A 104 16.08 -7.76 -2.85
N VAL A 105 15.93 -7.33 -1.59
CA VAL A 105 16.58 -7.92 -0.41
C VAL A 105 15.62 -8.83 0.36
N ARG A 106 14.31 -8.61 0.24
CA ARG A 106 13.28 -9.36 0.97
C ARG A 106 13.26 -10.85 0.63
N ILE A 107 13.25 -11.20 -0.67
CA ILE A 107 13.14 -12.61 -1.10
C ILE A 107 14.37 -13.42 -0.66
N PRO A 108 15.63 -12.98 -0.90
CA PRO A 108 16.81 -13.72 -0.46
C PRO A 108 16.91 -13.90 1.06
N LEU A 109 16.45 -12.91 1.84
CA LEU A 109 16.48 -13.01 3.30
C LEU A 109 15.47 -14.00 3.84
N LEU A 110 14.24 -14.01 3.33
CA LEU A 110 13.22 -14.98 3.77
C LEU A 110 13.67 -16.41 3.46
N GLU A 111 14.23 -16.66 2.28
CA GLU A 111 14.79 -17.97 1.92
C GLU A 111 15.95 -18.41 2.84
N ALA A 112 16.74 -17.45 3.35
CA ALA A 112 17.82 -17.75 4.29
C ALA A 112 17.28 -18.07 5.70
N PHE A 113 16.27 -17.34 6.17
CA PHE A 113 15.64 -17.61 7.47
C PHE A 113 14.91 -18.95 7.49
N ASP A 114 14.17 -19.29 6.42
CA ASP A 114 13.45 -20.57 6.32
C ASP A 114 14.42 -21.77 6.40
N LYS A 115 15.63 -21.64 5.83
CA LYS A 115 16.67 -22.68 5.96
C LYS A 115 17.16 -22.84 7.41
N VAL A 116 17.38 -21.74 8.12
CA VAL A 116 17.82 -21.77 9.52
C VAL A 116 16.75 -22.40 10.41
N VAL A 117 15.47 -22.08 10.18
CA VAL A 117 14.35 -22.66 10.93
C VAL A 117 14.18 -24.16 10.64
N ALA A 118 14.48 -24.61 9.42
CA ALA A 118 14.38 -26.03 9.07
C ALA A 118 15.55 -26.89 9.59
N GLU A 119 16.67 -26.27 9.97
CA GLU A 119 17.87 -26.94 10.51
C GLU A 119 17.91 -27.02 12.04
N VAL A 120 16.90 -26.46 12.74
CA VAL A 120 16.74 -26.48 14.21
C VAL A 120 15.59 -27.41 14.59
#